data_AF-A0A7J2XX56-F1
#
_entry.id   AF-A0A7J2XX56-F1
#
_cell.length_a   1.000
_cell.length_b   1.000
_cell.length_c   1.000
_cell.angle_alpha   90.00
_cell.angle_beta   90.00
_cell.angle_gamma   90.00
#
_symmetry.space_group_name_H-M   'P 1'
#
loop_
_entity.id
_entity.type
_entity.pdbx_description
1 polymer ?
#
loop_
_entity_poly.entity_id
_entity_poly.type
_entity_poly.pdbx_seq_one_letter_code
_entity_poly.pdbx_strand_id
1 'polypeptide(L)'
;MGGKVSGYLLSSLKEYFGEEKGEKIAEILSRSNIRCFDDLSTDVPDSLIELMEVSKSSFRGFLEEYGPQAIAKLKERVEDLSSKVKQLETQISWAKERIQQSVDLKASTSLKAMREFDVAIGILSSIVSSIQICCEKPSGIDERRAEIYSKTISEAVERLRRASDFDEEFSDQLKEAANSLERIVEILRELRAGDLLDLLNYTLSMLSDIKRTRMKLDLDKNSLIFENILLKSKIVSLLCSKLNP
;
A
#
# COMPACT_ATOMS: atom_id res chain seq x y z
N MET A 1 34.68 -46.26 41.41
CA MET A 1 33.43 -45.71 40.85
C MET A 1 33.73 -45.25 39.43
N GLY A 2 33.38 -46.06 38.42
CA GLY A 2 33.60 -45.69 37.00
C GLY A 2 32.49 -44.75 36.52
N GLY A 3 32.85 -43.59 35.98
CA GLY A 3 31.89 -42.60 35.47
C GLY A 3 31.41 -42.92 34.05
N LYS A 4 30.15 -42.59 33.73
CA LYS A 4 29.57 -42.73 32.39
C LYS A 4 30.04 -41.60 31.46
N VAL A 5 30.11 -41.90 30.16
CA VAL A 5 30.27 -40.91 29.10
C VAL A 5 29.06 -39.97 29.08
N SER A 6 29.30 -38.68 28.78
CA SER A 6 28.24 -37.68 28.72
C SER A 6 27.20 -38.05 27.65
N GLY A 7 25.94 -37.75 27.91
CA GLY A 7 24.85 -38.05 26.96
C GLY A 7 25.05 -37.40 25.60
N TYR A 8 25.65 -36.20 25.57
CA TYR A 8 25.96 -35.48 24.33
C TYR A 8 27.05 -36.18 23.50
N LEU A 9 28.13 -36.67 24.13
CA LEU A 9 29.17 -37.44 23.44
C LEU A 9 28.63 -38.79 22.93
N LEU A 10 27.82 -39.48 23.73
CA LEU A 10 27.16 -40.71 23.31
C LEU A 10 26.24 -40.50 22.10
N SER A 11 25.37 -39.48 22.13
CA SER A 11 24.49 -39.19 21.00
C SER A 11 25.28 -38.84 19.73
N SER A 12 26.33 -38.04 19.84
CA SER A 12 27.17 -37.65 18.70
C SER A 12 27.90 -38.85 18.09
N LEU A 13 28.40 -39.77 18.93
CA LEU A 13 29.03 -41.01 18.47
C LEU A 13 28.04 -41.93 17.75
N LYS A 14 26.81 -42.04 18.27
CA LYS A 14 25.74 -42.81 17.63
C LYS A 14 25.32 -42.21 16.29
N GLU A 15 25.21 -40.89 16.22
CA GLU A 15 24.81 -40.17 15.01
C GLU A 15 25.87 -40.33 13.90
N TYR A 16 27.16 -40.23 14.25
CA TYR A 16 28.24 -40.28 13.27
C TYR A 16 28.67 -41.71 12.89
N PHE A 17 28.72 -42.64 13.84
CA PHE A 17 29.22 -44.01 13.61
C PHE A 17 28.12 -45.08 13.56
N GLY A 18 26.86 -44.70 13.78
CA GLY A 18 25.72 -45.62 13.91
C GLY A 18 25.51 -46.09 15.34
N GLU A 19 24.28 -46.55 15.63
CA GLU A 19 23.81 -46.77 17.01
C GLU A 19 24.63 -47.84 17.77
N GLU A 20 24.87 -48.99 17.15
CA GLU A 20 25.61 -50.10 17.76
C GLU A 20 27.12 -49.80 17.90
N LYS A 21 27.72 -49.18 16.88
CA LYS A 21 29.15 -48.83 16.88
C LYS A 21 29.42 -47.67 17.84
N GLY A 22 28.53 -46.68 17.89
CA GLY A 22 28.60 -45.56 18.81
C GLY A 22 28.54 -45.96 20.28
N GLU A 23 27.71 -46.95 20.65
CA GLU A 23 27.68 -47.49 22.02
C GLU A 23 28.99 -48.19 22.40
N LYS A 24 29.53 -49.02 21.50
CA LYS A 24 30.80 -49.72 21.73
C LYS A 24 31.96 -48.73 21.90
N ILE A 25 32.01 -47.67 21.08
CA ILE A 25 33.03 -46.62 21.19
C ILE A 25 32.87 -45.86 22.53
N ALA A 26 31.65 -45.51 22.94
CA ALA A 26 31.40 -44.86 24.21
C ALA A 26 31.79 -45.73 25.42
N GLU A 27 31.58 -47.04 25.35
CA GLU A 27 31.99 -47.97 26.40
C GLU A 27 33.52 -48.00 26.56
N ILE A 28 34.26 -47.99 25.45
CA ILE A 28 35.72 -47.96 25.46
C ILE A 28 36.22 -46.63 26.03
N LEU A 29 35.66 -45.49 25.58
CA LEU A 29 36.00 -44.17 26.10
C LEU A 29 35.78 -44.08 27.62
N SER A 30 34.68 -44.64 28.12
CA SER A 30 34.41 -44.73 29.57
C SER A 30 35.49 -45.49 30.32
N ARG A 31 35.96 -46.63 29.77
CA ARG A 31 37.05 -47.45 30.36
C ARG A 31 38.40 -46.73 30.32
N SER A 32 38.63 -45.93 29.29
CA SER A 32 39.80 -45.06 29.12
C SER A 32 39.72 -43.74 29.91
N ASN A 33 38.69 -43.59 30.74
CA ASN A 33 38.43 -42.41 31.58
C ASN A 33 38.17 -41.10 30.80
N ILE A 34 37.83 -41.20 29.52
CA ILE A 34 37.38 -40.09 28.67
C ILE A 34 35.85 -40.03 28.79
N ARG A 35 35.34 -38.94 29.37
CA ARG A 35 33.92 -38.86 29.74
C ARG A 35 33.17 -37.78 28.99
N CYS A 36 33.84 -36.72 28.55
CA CYS A 36 33.25 -35.68 27.71
C CYS A 36 34.17 -35.29 26.55
N PHE A 37 33.67 -34.43 25.66
CA PHE A 37 34.46 -33.90 24.55
C PHE A 37 35.66 -33.06 25.01
N ASP A 38 35.64 -32.47 26.20
CA ASP A 38 36.77 -31.69 26.74
C ASP A 38 37.97 -32.59 27.10
N ASP A 39 37.71 -33.85 27.44
CA ASP A 39 38.73 -34.87 27.75
C ASP A 39 39.44 -35.40 26.50
N LEU A 40 38.94 -35.11 25.29
CA LEU A 40 39.54 -35.53 24.01
C LEU A 40 40.71 -34.61 23.56
N SER A 41 41.20 -33.73 24.45
CA SER A 41 42.15 -32.66 24.13
C SER A 41 43.63 -33.09 24.11
N THR A 42 43.98 -34.32 24.49
CA THR A 42 45.39 -34.71 24.76
C THR A 42 45.76 -36.14 24.32
N ASP A 43 45.62 -36.41 23.02
CA ASP A 43 45.90 -37.69 22.33
C ASP A 43 44.79 -38.75 22.41
N VAL A 44 44.28 -39.07 21.22
CA VAL A 44 43.35 -40.18 21.00
C VAL A 44 44.17 -41.47 21.05
N PRO A 45 43.85 -42.43 21.94
CA PRO A 45 44.56 -43.71 21.99
C PRO A 45 44.53 -44.40 20.62
N ASP A 46 45.67 -44.92 20.14
CA ASP A 46 45.74 -45.59 18.84
C ASP A 46 44.79 -46.81 18.76
N SER A 47 44.51 -47.45 19.90
CA SER A 47 43.51 -48.52 20.04
C SER A 47 42.07 -48.07 19.77
N LEU A 48 41.78 -46.78 19.95
CA LEU A 48 40.47 -46.20 19.65
C LEU A 48 40.34 -45.93 18.15
N ILE A 49 41.42 -45.48 17.51
CA ILE A 49 41.47 -45.19 16.07
C ILE A 49 41.34 -46.48 15.25
N GLU A 50 42.03 -47.55 15.66
CA GLU A 50 41.92 -48.86 15.02
C GLU A 50 40.49 -49.41 15.06
N LEU A 51 39.77 -49.18 16.16
CA LEU A 51 38.42 -49.71 16.36
C LEU A 51 37.34 -48.86 15.68
N MET A 52 37.59 -47.56 15.54
CA MET A 52 36.71 -46.66 14.81
C MET A 52 36.85 -46.80 13.28
N GLU A 53 37.92 -47.45 12.80
CA GLU A 53 38.25 -47.62 11.37
C GLU A 53 38.33 -46.29 10.59
N VAL A 54 38.57 -45.19 11.30
CA VAL A 54 38.72 -43.85 10.71
C VAL A 54 40.14 -43.36 10.85
N SER A 55 40.60 -42.57 9.88
CA SER A 55 41.89 -41.90 9.98
C SER A 55 41.89 -40.86 11.12
N LYS A 56 43.08 -40.53 11.62
CA LYS A 56 43.29 -39.39 12.53
C LYS A 56 42.69 -38.08 11.98
N SER A 57 42.68 -37.90 10.65
CA SER A 57 42.06 -36.74 10.00
C SER A 57 40.54 -36.77 10.05
N SER A 58 39.89 -37.92 9.82
CA SER A 58 38.44 -38.06 9.94
C SER A 58 37.94 -37.86 11.37
N PHE A 59 38.68 -38.35 12.37
CA PHE A 59 38.35 -38.11 13.78
C PHE A 59 38.51 -36.63 14.17
N ARG A 60 39.53 -35.94 13.64
CA ARG A 60 39.66 -34.49 13.80
C ARG A 60 38.49 -33.74 13.17
N GLY A 61 38.01 -34.18 12.01
CA GLY A 61 36.78 -33.65 11.38
C GLY A 61 35.55 -33.83 12.28
N PHE A 62 35.39 -35.00 12.90
CA PHE A 62 34.33 -35.24 13.89
C PHE A 62 34.43 -34.26 15.08
N LEU A 63 35.62 -34.00 15.61
CA LEU A 63 35.81 -33.03 16.71
C LEU A 63 35.54 -31.58 16.26
N GLU A 64 35.86 -31.23 15.01
CA GLU A 64 35.56 -29.92 14.43
C GLU A 64 34.07 -29.69 14.19
N GLU A 65 33.30 -30.77 13.98
CA GLU A 65 31.87 -30.74 13.67
C GLU A 65 30.98 -30.90 14.91
N TYR A 66 31.35 -31.77 15.86
CA TYR A 66 30.52 -32.10 17.04
C TYR A 66 31.16 -31.66 18.37
N GLY A 67 32.45 -31.32 18.37
CA GLY A 67 33.20 -30.98 19.58
C GLY A 67 32.93 -29.58 20.14
N PRO A 68 33.64 -29.18 21.22
CA PRO A 68 33.36 -27.96 21.96
C PRO A 68 33.59 -26.70 21.11
N GLN A 69 34.54 -26.76 20.18
CA GLN A 69 34.82 -25.68 19.24
C GLN A 69 33.68 -25.47 18.23
N ALA A 70 32.97 -26.54 17.83
CA ALA A 70 31.80 -26.46 16.97
C ALA A 70 30.64 -25.77 17.69
N ILE A 71 30.40 -26.14 18.95
CA ILE A 71 29.39 -25.52 19.82
C ILE A 71 29.69 -24.03 20.02
N ALA A 72 30.95 -23.68 20.27
CA ALA A 72 31.37 -22.28 20.42
C ALA A 72 31.09 -21.46 19.15
N LYS A 73 31.46 -21.98 17.96
CA LYS A 73 31.17 -21.34 16.67
C LYS A 73 29.68 -21.20 16.40
N LEU A 74 28.88 -22.23 16.74
CA LEU A 74 27.42 -22.18 16.62
C LEU A 74 26.82 -21.12 17.54
N LYS A 75 27.30 -21.02 18.78
CA LYS A 75 26.86 -20.00 19.74
C LYS A 75 27.15 -18.58 19.25
N GLU A 76 28.36 -18.33 18.78
CA GLU A 76 28.75 -17.04 18.19
C GLU A 76 27.87 -16.68 17.00
N ARG A 77 27.60 -17.65 16.11
CA ARG A 77 26.74 -17.44 14.95
C ARG A 77 25.27 -17.17 15.34
N VAL A 78 24.77 -17.84 16.38
CA VAL A 78 23.42 -17.58 16.93
C VAL A 78 23.35 -16.17 17.54
N GLU A 79 24.38 -15.72 18.24
CA GLU A 79 24.45 -14.37 18.79
C GLU A 79 24.49 -13.30 17.69
N ASP A 80 25.31 -13.50 16.64
CA ASP A 80 25.35 -12.62 15.47
C ASP A 80 23.98 -12.56 14.77
N LEU A 81 23.36 -13.71 14.50
CA LEU A 81 22.04 -13.78 13.90
C LEU A 81 20.97 -13.11 14.76
N SER A 82 21.00 -13.31 16.08
CA SER A 82 20.09 -12.67 17.02
C SER A 82 20.24 -11.14 16.99
N SER A 83 21.48 -10.63 16.89
CA SER A 83 21.74 -9.20 16.76
C SER A 83 21.17 -8.63 15.45
N LYS A 84 21.32 -9.35 14.33
CA LYS A 84 20.79 -8.98 13.01
C LYS A 84 19.26 -8.98 13.00
N VAL A 85 18.63 -9.96 13.63
CA VAL A 85 17.15 -10.01 13.76
C VAL A 85 16.65 -8.78 14.50
N LYS A 86 17.25 -8.41 15.63
CA LYS A 86 16.86 -7.20 16.38
C LYS A 86 17.01 -5.91 15.55
N GLN A 87 18.07 -5.80 14.75
CA GLN A 87 18.26 -4.68 13.84
C GLN A 87 17.16 -4.63 12.78
N LEU A 88 16.84 -5.77 12.16
CA LEU A 88 15.77 -5.87 11.16
C LEU A 88 14.40 -5.55 11.76
N GLU A 89 14.09 -6.02 12.97
CA GLU A 89 12.85 -5.68 13.68
C GLU A 89 12.71 -4.17 13.90
N THR A 90 13.81 -3.50 14.25
CA THR A 90 13.85 -2.05 14.42
C THR A 90 13.60 -1.33 13.08
N GLN A 91 14.25 -1.78 12.01
CA GLN A 91 14.04 -1.22 10.66
C GLN A 91 12.59 -1.41 10.17
N ILE A 92 12.01 -2.58 10.42
CA ILE A 92 10.60 -2.87 10.09
C ILE A 92 9.67 -1.94 10.88
N SER A 93 9.95 -1.70 12.16
CA SER A 93 9.17 -0.77 12.98
C SER A 93 9.16 0.65 12.39
N TRP A 94 10.34 1.17 12.03
CA TRP A 94 10.45 2.49 11.40
C TRP A 94 9.76 2.56 10.03
N ALA A 95 9.86 1.50 9.22
CA ALA A 95 9.17 1.42 7.94
C ALA A 95 7.64 1.45 8.13
N LYS A 96 7.11 0.71 9.11
CA LYS A 96 5.68 0.73 9.46
C LYS A 96 5.21 2.12 9.88
N GLU A 97 5.96 2.79 10.76
CA GLU A 97 5.61 4.13 11.24
C GLU A 97 5.57 5.15 10.09
N ARG A 98 6.56 5.13 9.19
CA ARG A 98 6.58 5.99 8.00
C ARG A 98 5.41 5.74 7.06
N ILE A 99 5.07 4.46 6.83
CA ILE A 99 3.90 4.10 6.02
C ILE A 99 2.63 4.64 6.68
N GLN A 100 2.46 4.43 7.98
CA GLN A 100 1.29 4.92 8.71
C GLN A 100 1.14 6.44 8.61
N GLN A 101 2.21 7.20 8.85
CA GLN A 101 2.20 8.66 8.70
C GLN A 101 1.81 9.10 7.28
N SER A 102 2.29 8.39 6.26
CA SER A 102 1.92 8.69 4.86
C SER A 102 0.45 8.40 4.57
N VAL A 103 -0.11 7.33 5.16
CA VAL A 103 -1.52 6.97 5.04
C VAL A 103 -2.41 8.02 5.72
N ASP A 104 -2.03 8.46 6.93
CA ASP A 104 -2.78 9.47 7.69
C ASP A 104 -2.78 10.83 6.97
N LEU A 105 -1.65 11.22 6.37
CA LEU A 105 -1.53 12.42 5.54
C LEU A 105 -2.41 12.34 4.28
N LYS A 106 -2.43 11.19 3.59
CA LYS A 106 -3.28 10.95 2.43
C LYS A 106 -4.77 10.97 2.79
N ALA A 107 -5.15 10.40 3.93
CA ALA A 107 -6.53 10.44 4.42
C ALA A 107 -6.97 11.88 4.71
N SER A 108 -6.11 12.70 5.33
CA SER A 108 -6.38 14.11 5.63
C SER A 108 -6.52 14.98 4.38
N THR A 109 -5.64 14.80 3.38
CA THR A 109 -5.68 15.54 2.11
C THR A 109 -6.88 15.13 1.26
N SER A 110 -7.19 13.83 1.17
CA SER A 110 -8.38 13.33 0.49
C SER A 110 -9.68 13.92 1.06
N LEU A 111 -9.77 14.05 2.39
CA LEU A 111 -10.94 14.62 3.07
C LEU A 111 -11.07 16.13 2.81
N LYS A 112 -9.96 16.86 2.75
CA LYS A 112 -9.95 18.28 2.33
C LYS A 112 -10.41 18.44 0.88
N ALA A 113 -9.89 17.59 -0.03
CA ALA A 113 -10.31 17.58 -1.43
C ALA A 113 -11.82 17.35 -1.57
N MET A 114 -12.38 16.35 -0.86
CA MET A 114 -13.82 16.06 -0.89
C MET A 114 -14.67 17.23 -0.40
N ARG A 115 -14.23 17.95 0.65
CA ARG A 115 -14.98 19.12 1.14
C ARG A 115 -15.02 20.24 0.12
N GLU A 116 -13.89 20.61 -0.47
CA GLU A 116 -13.84 21.67 -1.49
C GLU A 116 -14.68 21.28 -2.71
N PHE A 117 -14.61 20.02 -3.10
CA PHE A 117 -15.39 19.45 -4.19
C PHE A 117 -16.91 19.45 -3.93
N ASP A 118 -17.36 19.04 -2.73
CA ASP A 118 -18.77 19.08 -2.34
C ASP A 118 -19.33 20.52 -2.32
N VAL A 119 -18.52 21.48 -1.87
CA VAL A 119 -18.89 22.90 -1.90
C VAL A 119 -19.05 23.37 -3.35
N ALA A 120 -18.14 23.02 -4.26
CA ALA A 120 -18.26 23.36 -5.67
C ALA A 120 -19.54 22.81 -6.30
N ILE A 121 -19.86 21.52 -6.06
CA ILE A 121 -21.11 20.90 -6.54
C ILE A 121 -22.33 21.61 -5.97
N GLY A 122 -22.31 21.94 -4.68
CA GLY A 122 -23.41 22.67 -4.02
C GLY A 122 -23.64 24.05 -4.61
N ILE A 123 -22.57 24.78 -4.91
CA ILE A 123 -22.62 26.08 -5.58
C ILE A 123 -23.27 25.95 -6.96
N LEU A 124 -22.75 25.06 -7.80
CA LEU A 124 -23.24 24.89 -9.17
C LEU A 124 -24.71 24.43 -9.20
N SER A 125 -25.10 23.53 -8.29
CA SER A 125 -26.48 23.07 -8.15
C SER A 125 -27.43 24.20 -7.74
N SER A 126 -26.97 25.10 -6.86
CA SER A 126 -27.71 26.29 -6.45
C SER A 126 -27.93 27.26 -7.62
N ILE A 127 -26.90 27.49 -8.44
CA ILE A 127 -27.00 28.32 -9.64
C ILE A 127 -27.98 27.72 -10.65
N VAL A 128 -27.87 26.42 -10.93
CA VAL A 128 -28.82 25.72 -11.82
C VAL A 128 -30.26 25.88 -11.33
N SER A 129 -30.50 25.66 -10.04
CA SER A 129 -31.83 25.82 -9.44
C SER A 129 -32.34 27.26 -9.56
N SER A 130 -31.46 28.24 -9.31
CA SER A 130 -31.79 29.67 -9.45
C SER A 130 -32.21 30.01 -10.88
N ILE A 131 -31.47 29.54 -11.89
CA ILE A 131 -31.80 29.81 -13.29
C ILE A 131 -33.12 29.13 -13.67
N GLN A 132 -33.36 27.88 -13.23
CA GLN A 132 -34.61 27.17 -13.48
C GLN A 132 -35.84 27.87 -12.91
N ILE A 133 -35.70 28.53 -11.74
CA ILE A 133 -36.79 29.25 -11.08
C ILE A 133 -37.00 30.64 -11.71
N CYS A 134 -35.91 31.33 -12.04
CA CYS A 134 -35.96 32.77 -12.33
C CYS A 134 -35.90 33.13 -13.82
N CYS A 135 -35.57 32.18 -14.71
CA CYS A 135 -35.34 32.44 -16.13
C CYS A 135 -36.16 31.50 -17.02
N GLU A 136 -36.87 32.06 -17.99
CA GLU A 136 -37.41 31.27 -19.09
C GLU A 136 -36.25 30.84 -20.01
N LYS A 137 -36.23 29.59 -20.50
CA LYS A 137 -35.13 29.07 -21.32
C LYS A 137 -34.70 29.95 -22.51
N PRO A 138 -35.61 30.57 -23.28
CA PRO A 138 -35.20 31.43 -24.40
C PRO A 138 -34.70 32.82 -23.97
N SER A 139 -34.87 33.20 -22.70
CA SER A 139 -34.47 34.52 -22.21
C SER A 139 -32.95 34.68 -22.20
N GLY A 140 -32.48 35.87 -22.58
CA GLY A 140 -31.09 36.28 -22.37
C GLY A 140 -30.81 36.53 -20.89
N ILE A 141 -29.54 36.50 -20.51
CA ILE A 141 -29.11 36.80 -19.14
C ILE A 141 -28.83 38.29 -19.03
N ASP A 142 -29.63 39.01 -18.25
CA ASP A 142 -29.41 40.44 -17.99
C ASP A 142 -28.09 40.68 -17.24
N GLU A 143 -27.56 41.91 -17.34
CA GLU A 143 -26.25 42.26 -16.82
C GLU A 143 -26.10 42.00 -15.31
N ARG A 144 -27.16 42.22 -14.53
CA ARG A 144 -27.15 42.02 -13.08
C ARG A 144 -27.11 40.53 -12.73
N ARG A 145 -27.88 39.71 -13.44
CA ARG A 145 -27.85 38.24 -13.28
C ARG A 145 -26.52 37.66 -13.73
N ALA A 146 -25.98 38.14 -14.85
CA ALA A 146 -24.68 37.73 -15.35
C ALA A 146 -23.59 37.99 -14.31
N GLU A 147 -23.55 39.18 -13.70
CA GLU A 147 -22.56 39.49 -12.65
C GLU A 147 -22.68 38.54 -11.43
N ILE A 148 -23.91 38.29 -10.95
CA ILE A 148 -24.15 37.39 -9.82
C ILE A 148 -23.72 35.95 -10.16
N TYR A 149 -24.12 35.44 -11.32
CA TYR A 149 -23.79 34.09 -11.74
C TYR A 149 -22.29 33.95 -12.01
N SER A 150 -21.64 34.90 -12.68
CA SER A 150 -20.19 34.90 -12.90
C SER A 150 -19.44 34.81 -11.58
N LYS A 151 -19.77 35.66 -10.60
CA LYS A 151 -19.11 35.63 -9.28
C LYS A 151 -19.27 34.29 -8.58
N THR A 152 -20.46 33.71 -8.68
CA THR A 152 -20.78 32.45 -8.01
C THR A 152 -20.10 31.26 -8.72
N ILE A 153 -20.03 31.28 -10.06
CA ILE A 153 -19.30 30.26 -10.84
C ILE A 153 -17.79 30.37 -10.57
N SER A 154 -17.24 31.57 -10.47
CA SER A 154 -15.82 31.77 -10.13
C SER A 154 -15.46 31.22 -8.74
N GLU A 155 -16.35 31.32 -7.75
CA GLU A 155 -16.13 30.63 -6.47
C GLU A 155 -16.09 29.11 -6.66
N ALA A 156 -16.97 28.52 -7.49
CA ALA A 156 -16.90 27.08 -7.78
C ALA A 156 -15.60 26.68 -8.49
N VAL A 157 -15.08 27.50 -9.41
CA VAL A 157 -13.77 27.30 -10.07
C VAL A 157 -12.65 27.21 -9.03
N GLU A 158 -12.57 28.18 -8.11
CA GLU A 158 -11.53 28.22 -7.09
C GLU A 158 -11.62 27.04 -6.11
N ARG A 159 -12.83 26.54 -5.85
CA ARG A 159 -13.06 25.33 -5.06
C ARG A 159 -12.58 24.08 -5.79
N LEU A 160 -12.86 23.96 -7.10
CA LEU A 160 -12.39 22.84 -7.92
C LEU A 160 -10.86 22.84 -8.08
N ARG A 161 -10.23 24.01 -8.22
CA ARG A 161 -8.77 24.14 -8.23
C ARG A 161 -8.14 23.64 -6.95
N ARG A 162 -8.64 24.12 -5.80
CA ARG A 162 -8.18 23.61 -4.49
C ARG A 162 -8.42 22.12 -4.32
N ALA A 163 -9.56 21.60 -4.77
CA ALA A 163 -9.80 20.17 -4.76
C ALA A 163 -8.77 19.41 -5.62
N SER A 164 -8.40 19.94 -6.79
CA SER A 164 -7.41 19.34 -7.69
C SER A 164 -5.97 19.34 -7.15
N ASP A 165 -5.62 20.30 -6.29
CA ASP A 165 -4.32 20.36 -5.63
C ASP A 165 -4.16 19.27 -4.56
N PHE A 166 -5.28 18.82 -3.99
CA PHE A 166 -5.32 17.79 -2.95
C PHE A 166 -5.69 16.39 -3.49
N ASP A 167 -6.10 16.29 -4.76
CA ASP A 167 -6.59 15.07 -5.39
C ASP A 167 -5.71 14.66 -6.57
N GLU A 168 -4.78 13.74 -6.35
CA GLU A 168 -3.92 13.21 -7.41
C GLU A 168 -4.67 12.35 -8.43
N GLU A 169 -5.75 11.67 -8.03
CA GLU A 169 -6.45 10.69 -8.87
C GLU A 169 -7.35 11.36 -9.92
N PHE A 170 -8.02 12.45 -9.52
CA PHE A 170 -8.93 13.20 -10.40
C PHE A 170 -8.45 14.62 -10.71
N SER A 171 -7.17 14.93 -10.46
CA SER A 171 -6.61 16.29 -10.60
C SER A 171 -6.92 16.91 -11.97
N ASP A 172 -6.71 16.14 -13.03
CA ASP A 172 -6.84 16.64 -14.41
C ASP A 172 -8.31 16.87 -14.78
N GLN A 173 -9.22 15.98 -14.39
CA GLN A 173 -10.65 16.15 -14.61
C GLN A 173 -11.19 17.36 -13.83
N LEU A 174 -10.73 17.57 -12.60
CA LEU A 174 -11.12 18.74 -11.79
C LEU A 174 -10.61 20.05 -12.40
N LYS A 175 -9.39 20.07 -12.94
CA LYS A 175 -8.84 21.21 -13.68
C LYS A 175 -9.60 21.47 -14.97
N GLU A 176 -9.97 20.44 -15.72
CA GLU A 176 -10.76 20.57 -16.94
C GLU A 176 -12.16 21.14 -16.65
N ALA A 177 -12.81 20.67 -15.59
CA ALA A 177 -14.09 21.22 -15.14
C ALA A 177 -13.96 22.69 -14.72
N ALA A 178 -12.91 23.05 -13.97
CA ALA A 178 -12.62 24.43 -13.59
C ALA A 178 -12.41 25.34 -14.83
N ASN A 179 -11.57 24.92 -15.78
CA ASN A 179 -11.32 25.66 -17.02
C ASN A 179 -12.60 25.81 -17.87
N SER A 180 -13.46 24.79 -17.89
CA SER A 180 -14.74 24.84 -18.60
C SER A 180 -15.69 25.86 -17.98
N LEU A 181 -15.73 25.95 -16.65
CA LEU A 181 -16.51 26.96 -15.93
C LEU A 181 -15.97 28.37 -16.15
N GLU A 182 -14.65 28.56 -16.21
CA GLU A 182 -14.06 29.87 -16.55
C GLU A 182 -14.48 30.34 -17.95
N ARG A 183 -14.46 29.45 -18.94
CA ARG A 183 -14.97 29.76 -20.28
C ARG A 183 -16.46 30.11 -20.28
N ILE A 184 -17.26 29.45 -19.44
CA ILE A 184 -18.68 29.80 -19.27
C ILE A 184 -18.82 31.23 -18.72
N VAL A 185 -17.98 31.62 -17.76
CA VAL A 185 -17.97 32.98 -17.21
C VAL A 185 -17.62 34.02 -18.28
N GLU A 186 -16.65 33.73 -19.15
CA GLU A 186 -16.23 34.62 -20.23
C GLU A 186 -17.36 34.91 -21.23
N ILE A 187 -18.12 33.88 -21.62
CA ILE A 187 -19.19 34.00 -22.62
C ILE A 187 -20.58 34.22 -22.02
N LEU A 188 -20.69 34.37 -20.70
CA LEU A 188 -21.96 34.31 -19.97
C LEU A 188 -23.03 35.27 -20.50
N ARG A 189 -22.61 36.48 -20.89
CA ARG A 189 -23.48 37.56 -21.40
C ARG A 189 -24.04 37.26 -22.79
N GLU A 190 -23.43 36.32 -23.52
CA GLU A 190 -23.83 35.91 -24.86
C GLU A 190 -24.75 34.69 -24.85
N LEU A 191 -24.93 34.05 -23.69
CA LEU A 191 -25.73 32.84 -23.53
C LEU A 191 -27.20 33.14 -23.26
N ARG A 192 -28.08 32.28 -23.78
CA ARG A 192 -29.45 32.18 -23.27
C ARG A 192 -29.45 31.38 -21.97
N ALA A 193 -30.46 31.61 -21.13
CA ALA A 193 -30.61 30.90 -19.87
C ALA A 193 -30.67 29.36 -20.06
N GLY A 194 -31.28 28.89 -21.15
CA GLY A 194 -31.27 27.48 -21.53
C GLY A 194 -29.86 26.92 -21.83
N ASP A 195 -29.04 27.67 -22.56
CA ASP A 195 -27.67 27.27 -22.90
C ASP A 195 -26.78 27.21 -21.65
N LEU A 196 -26.91 28.21 -20.77
CA LEU A 196 -26.20 28.22 -19.49
C LEU A 196 -26.61 27.04 -18.61
N LEU A 197 -27.90 26.74 -18.53
CA LEU A 197 -28.40 25.57 -17.78
C LEU A 197 -27.77 24.28 -18.29
N ASP A 198 -27.69 24.09 -19.60
CA ASP A 198 -27.18 22.86 -20.16
C ASP A 198 -25.66 22.71 -19.94
N LEU A 199 -24.89 23.79 -20.04
CA LEU A 199 -23.45 23.79 -19.74
C LEU A 199 -23.14 23.53 -18.26
N LEU A 200 -23.91 24.13 -17.34
CA LEU A 200 -23.76 23.89 -15.91
C LEU A 200 -24.19 22.48 -15.52
N ASN A 201 -25.29 21.97 -16.09
CA ASN A 201 -25.72 20.59 -15.86
C ASN A 201 -24.73 19.56 -16.40
N TYR A 202 -24.11 19.82 -17.54
CA TYR A 202 -23.03 18.99 -18.07
C TYR A 202 -21.85 18.92 -17.08
N THR A 203 -21.42 20.09 -16.58
CA THR A 203 -20.34 20.16 -15.60
C THR A 203 -20.71 19.43 -14.31
N LEU A 204 -21.92 19.63 -13.78
CA LEU A 204 -22.43 18.92 -12.60
C LEU A 204 -22.47 17.41 -12.79
N SER A 205 -22.82 16.94 -13.99
CA SER A 205 -22.81 15.51 -14.30
C SER A 205 -21.41 14.94 -14.23
N MET A 206 -20.43 15.60 -14.85
CA MET A 206 -19.03 15.18 -14.80
C MET A 206 -18.50 15.14 -13.36
N LEU A 207 -18.81 16.17 -12.55
CA LEU A 207 -18.45 16.20 -11.13
C LEU A 207 -19.18 15.09 -10.36
N SER A 208 -20.43 14.78 -10.68
CA SER A 208 -21.15 13.67 -10.05
C SER A 208 -20.53 12.31 -10.37
N ASP A 209 -20.02 12.11 -11.59
CA ASP A 209 -19.28 10.88 -11.97
C ASP A 209 -17.98 10.72 -11.16
N ILE A 210 -17.22 11.81 -11.01
CA ILE A 210 -16.02 11.84 -10.18
C ILE A 210 -16.37 11.51 -8.72
N LYS A 211 -17.42 12.15 -8.17
CA LYS A 211 -17.89 11.90 -6.81
C LYS A 211 -18.24 10.44 -6.58
N ARG A 212 -19.00 9.86 -7.50
CA ARG A 212 -19.45 8.46 -7.44
C ARG A 212 -18.28 7.50 -7.46
N THR A 213 -17.33 7.73 -8.36
CA THR A 213 -16.13 6.91 -8.49
C THR A 213 -15.30 6.96 -7.21
N ARG A 214 -15.09 8.15 -6.64
CA ARG A 214 -14.38 8.32 -5.36
C ARG A 214 -15.06 7.63 -4.18
N MET A 215 -16.39 7.76 -4.07
CA MET A 215 -17.14 7.20 -2.95
C MET A 215 -17.40 5.69 -3.10
N LYS A 216 -16.96 5.06 -4.20
CA LYS A 216 -17.27 3.66 -4.55
C LYS A 216 -18.77 3.37 -4.42
N LEU A 217 -19.59 4.35 -4.79
CA LEU A 217 -21.05 4.21 -4.77
C LEU A 217 -21.43 3.35 -5.98
N ASP A 218 -21.61 2.05 -5.75
CA ASP A 218 -22.21 1.15 -6.73
C ASP A 218 -23.65 1.62 -7.00
N LEU A 219 -23.85 2.33 -8.11
CA LEU A 219 -25.17 2.45 -8.71
C LEU A 219 -25.40 1.20 -9.57
N ASP A 220 -26.62 0.67 -9.52
CA ASP A 220 -27.08 -0.33 -10.48
C ASP A 220 -26.71 0.12 -11.90
N LYS A 221 -26.02 -0.75 -12.64
CA LYS A 221 -25.57 -0.56 -14.03
C LYS A 221 -26.64 0.09 -14.91
N ASN A 222 -27.92 -0.22 -14.65
CA ASN A 222 -29.05 0.32 -15.40
C ASN A 222 -29.24 1.83 -15.22
N SER A 223 -29.03 2.36 -14.01
CA SER A 223 -29.15 3.79 -13.71
C SER A 223 -28.03 4.60 -14.36
N LEU A 224 -26.80 4.05 -14.34
CA LEU A 224 -25.63 4.64 -15.02
C LEU A 224 -25.84 4.72 -16.54
N ILE A 225 -26.33 3.63 -17.14
CA ILE A 225 -26.61 3.59 -18.58
C ILE A 225 -27.72 4.60 -18.93
N PHE A 226 -28.78 4.69 -18.14
CA PHE A 226 -29.90 5.59 -18.40
C PHE A 226 -29.50 7.06 -18.31
N GLU A 227 -28.71 7.44 -17.31
CA GLU A 227 -28.22 8.81 -17.15
C GLU A 227 -27.23 9.19 -18.27
N ASN A 228 -26.34 8.28 -18.66
CA ASN A 228 -25.40 8.50 -19.77
C ASN A 228 -26.13 8.63 -21.12
N ILE A 229 -27.20 7.85 -21.34
CA ILE A 229 -28.07 7.98 -22.51
C ILE A 229 -28.77 9.34 -22.52
N LEU A 230 -29.32 9.77 -21.38
CA LEU A 230 -29.97 11.08 -21.26
C LEU A 230 -29.00 12.23 -21.56
N LEU A 231 -27.78 12.18 -21.02
CA LEU A 231 -26.74 13.20 -21.24
C LEU A 231 -26.28 13.23 -22.70
N LYS A 232 -25.98 12.08 -23.29
CA LYS A 232 -25.59 12.00 -24.72
C LYS A 232 -26.72 12.47 -25.63
N SER A 233 -27.96 12.10 -25.34
CA SER A 233 -29.13 12.57 -26.07
C SER A 233 -29.28 14.09 -25.97
N LYS A 234 -29.01 14.68 -24.80
CA LYS A 234 -29.07 16.12 -24.57
C LYS A 234 -27.94 16.87 -25.29
N ILE A 235 -26.72 16.32 -25.33
CA ILE A 235 -25.59 16.85 -26.12
C ILE A 235 -25.90 16.80 -27.62
N VAL A 236 -26.43 15.68 -28.11
CA VAL A 236 -26.86 15.55 -29.51
C VAL A 236 -27.95 16.58 -29.82
N SER A 237 -28.93 16.76 -28.93
CA SER A 237 -29.98 17.77 -29.11
C SER A 237 -29.43 19.21 -29.17
N LEU A 238 -28.41 19.54 -28.38
CA LEU A 238 -27.75 20.85 -28.37
C LEU A 238 -26.89 21.10 -29.61
N LEU A 239 -26.21 20.06 -30.11
CA LEU A 239 -25.45 20.14 -31.34
C LEU A 239 -26.38 20.26 -32.56
N CYS A 240 -27.48 19.53 -32.58
CA CYS A 240 -28.47 19.56 -33.65
C CYS A 240 -29.27 20.87 -33.69
N SER A 241 -29.60 21.48 -32.55
CA SER A 241 -30.29 22.77 -32.49
C SER A 241 -29.43 23.96 -32.96
N LYS A 242 -28.09 23.82 -32.94
CA LYS A 242 -27.16 24.79 -33.53
C LYS A 242 -26.91 24.59 -35.03
N LEU A 243 -27.17 23.40 -35.57
CA LEU A 243 -26.90 23.04 -36.97
C LEU A 243 -28.11 23.23 -37.91
N ASN A 244 -29.32 23.40 -37.37
CA ASN A 244 -30.52 23.80 -38.12
C ASN A 244 -31.13 25.04 -37.44
N PRO A 245 -30.83 26.27 -37.93
CA PRO A 245 -31.48 27.49 -37.45
C PRO A 245 -32.96 27.56 -37.81
#